data_AF-A0A829W7Z6-F1
#
_entry.id   AF-A0A829W7Z6-F1
#
_cell.length_a   1.000
_cell.length_b   1.000
_cell.length_c   1.000
_cell.angle_alpha   90.00
_cell.angle_beta   90.00
_cell.angle_gamma   90.00
#
_symmetry.space_group_name_H-M   'P 1'
#
loop_
_entity.id
_entity.type
_entity.pdbx_description
1 polymer ?
#
loop_
_entity_poly.entity_id
_entity_poly.type
_entity_poly.pdbx_seq_one_letter_code
_entity_poly.pdbx_strand_id
1 'polypeptide(L)'
;MDKRRAEVIDSPYFHVVFTLPHELNPLIYCNQKLLYGLLHRCCAETLLELSAGKKYLGAQPGIIQVLHTWNQELDYHVHMHNDKWDIMTREVVFS
;
A
#
# COMPACT_ATOMS: atom_id res chain seq x y z
N MET A 1 20.77 -6.03 -6.77
CA MET A 1 20.26 -5.23 -5.63
C MET A 1 20.62 -3.74 -5.72
N ASP A 2 21.27 -3.22 -6.78
CA ASP A 2 21.60 -1.78 -6.87
C ASP A 2 21.63 -1.27 -8.32
N LYS A 3 20.47 -0.92 -8.88
CA LYS A 3 20.40 -0.09 -10.12
C LYS A 3 19.29 0.96 -10.13
N ARG A 4 18.42 1.01 -9.11
CA ARG A 4 17.28 1.96 -9.06
C ARG A 4 17.27 2.88 -7.85
N ARG A 5 18.36 2.92 -7.06
CA ARG A 5 18.47 3.83 -5.90
C ARG A 5 18.32 5.31 -6.27
N ALA A 6 18.62 5.70 -7.50
CA ALA A 6 18.47 7.07 -7.99
C ALA A 6 17.03 7.44 -8.38
N GLU A 7 16.13 6.46 -8.53
CA GLU A 7 14.68 6.67 -8.74
C GLU A 7 13.92 6.74 -7.41
N VAL A 8 14.61 6.51 -6.29
CA VAL A 8 14.02 6.51 -4.96
C VAL A 8 13.93 7.97 -4.51
N ILE A 9 12.72 8.41 -4.21
CA ILE A 9 12.48 9.72 -3.60
C ILE A 9 13.22 9.75 -2.26
N ASP A 10 14.07 10.75 -2.04
CA ASP A 10 14.79 10.98 -0.78
C ASP A 10 13.81 11.44 0.31
N SER A 11 12.99 10.51 0.76
CA SER A 11 11.91 10.67 1.72
C SER A 11 11.76 9.38 2.53
N PRO A 12 11.32 9.47 3.81
CA PRO A 12 10.98 8.29 4.59
C PRO A 12 10.03 7.36 3.83
N TYR A 13 10.50 6.12 3.63
CA TYR A 13 9.81 5.07 2.89
C TYR A 13 9.31 3.98 3.84
N PHE A 14 8.07 3.53 3.63
CA PHE A 14 7.51 2.40 4.35
C PHE A 14 6.87 1.42 3.39
N HIS A 15 7.20 0.14 3.54
CA HIS A 15 6.54 -0.96 2.85
C HIS A 15 5.58 -1.65 3.81
N VAL A 16 4.28 -1.58 3.54
CA VAL A 16 3.22 -2.11 4.41
C VAL A 16 2.46 -3.22 3.68
N VAL A 17 2.31 -4.37 4.32
CA VAL A 17 1.58 -5.50 3.78
C VAL A 17 0.29 -5.71 4.57
N PHE A 18 -0.85 -5.73 3.88
CA PHE A 18 -2.13 -6.17 4.44
C PHE A 18 -2.41 -7.58 3.95
N THR A 19 -2.53 -8.52 4.88
CA THR A 19 -2.84 -9.92 4.58
C THR A 19 -4.24 -10.24 5.07
N LEU A 20 -5.06 -10.84 4.21
CA LEU A 20 -6.39 -11.30 4.61
C LEU A 20 -6.33 -12.71 5.23
N PRO A 21 -7.19 -13.01 6.21
CA PRO A 21 -7.34 -14.37 6.73
C PRO A 21 -7.66 -15.37 5.62
N HIS A 22 -7.05 -16.54 5.66
CA HIS A 22 -7.19 -17.56 4.61
C HIS A 22 -8.65 -18.05 4.46
N GLU A 23 -9.42 -18.02 5.53
CA GLU A 23 -10.83 -18.41 5.57
C GLU A 23 -11.72 -17.53 4.66
N LEU A 24 -11.26 -16.31 4.33
CA LEU A 24 -11.98 -15.40 3.43
C LEU A 24 -11.66 -15.64 1.96
N ASN A 25 -10.64 -16.44 1.64
CA ASN A 25 -10.23 -16.70 0.27
C ASN A 25 -11.37 -17.17 -0.65
N PRO A 26 -12.24 -18.13 -0.26
CA PRO A 26 -13.36 -18.54 -1.12
C PRO A 26 -14.33 -17.40 -1.42
N LEU A 27 -14.62 -16.55 -0.41
CA LEU A 27 -15.50 -15.40 -0.56
C LEU A 27 -14.91 -14.38 -1.55
N ILE A 28 -13.62 -14.10 -1.42
CA ILE A 28 -12.90 -13.15 -2.28
C ILE A 28 -12.80 -13.68 -3.71
N TYR A 29 -12.46 -14.97 -3.85
CA TYR A 29 -12.33 -15.63 -5.14
C TYR A 29 -13.63 -15.59 -5.95
N CYS A 30 -14.79 -15.71 -5.30
CA CYS A 30 -16.09 -15.63 -5.94
C CYS A 30 -16.54 -14.19 -6.26
N ASN A 31 -15.95 -13.15 -5.63
CA ASN A 31 -16.40 -11.76 -5.70
C ASN A 31 -15.27 -10.77 -6.03
N GLN A 32 -14.29 -11.21 -6.83
CA GLN A 32 -13.02 -10.52 -7.06
C GLN A 32 -13.15 -9.04 -7.40
N LYS A 33 -13.97 -8.68 -8.38
CA LYS A 33 -14.14 -7.28 -8.81
C LYS A 33 -14.56 -6.37 -7.66
N LEU A 34 -15.51 -6.83 -6.84
CA LEU A 34 -16.03 -6.06 -5.72
C LEU A 34 -15.02 -6.01 -4.58
N LEU A 35 -14.50 -7.18 -4.19
CA LEU A 35 -13.69 -7.30 -2.98
C LEU A 35 -12.25 -6.85 -3.15
N TYR A 36 -11.67 -6.94 -4.35
CA TYR A 36 -10.37 -6.30 -4.64
C TYR A 36 -10.49 -4.77 -4.60
N GLY A 37 -11.54 -4.21 -5.20
CA GLY A 37 -11.80 -2.78 -5.14
C GLY A 37 -12.09 -2.28 -3.72
N LEU A 38 -12.76 -3.09 -2.90
CA LEU A 38 -12.96 -2.80 -1.48
C LEU A 38 -11.63 -2.84 -0.71
N LEU A 39 -10.81 -3.88 -0.92
CA LEU A 39 -9.52 -4.04 -0.26
C LEU A 39 -8.60 -2.84 -0.53
N HIS A 40 -8.52 -2.38 -1.78
CA HIS A 40 -7.76 -1.19 -2.15
C HIS A 40 -8.19 0.07 -1.39
N ARG A 41 -9.52 0.26 -1.24
CA ARG A 41 -10.06 1.41 -0.50
C ARG A 41 -9.76 1.31 0.98
N CYS A 42 -10.03 0.15 1.60
CA CYS A 42 -9.76 -0.05 3.02
C CYS A 42 -8.28 0.12 3.37
N CYS A 43 -7.35 -0.41 2.55
CA CYS A 43 -5.91 -0.22 2.76
C CYS A 43 -5.51 1.25 2.67
N ALA A 44 -5.99 1.97 1.64
CA ALA A 44 -5.73 3.40 1.49
C ALA A 44 -6.25 4.21 2.67
N GLU A 45 -7.53 4.03 3.05
CA GLU A 45 -8.17 4.75 4.14
C GLU A 45 -7.44 4.51 5.47
N THR A 46 -7.10 3.25 5.77
CA THR A 46 -6.33 2.89 6.98
C THR A 46 -4.98 3.60 7.01
N LEU A 47 -4.26 3.60 5.88
CA LEU A 47 -2.95 4.26 5.79
C LEU A 47 -3.07 5.79 5.90
N LEU A 48 -4.11 6.38 5.32
CA LEU A 48 -4.38 7.82 5.41
C LEU A 48 -4.69 8.24 6.86
N GLU A 49 -5.58 7.50 7.53
CA GLU A 49 -5.97 7.75 8.92
C GLU A 49 -4.76 7.66 9.87
N LEU A 50 -3.98 6.58 9.75
CA LEU A 50 -2.75 6.43 10.55
C LEU A 50 -1.73 7.52 10.24
N SER A 51 -1.60 7.94 8.98
CA SER A 51 -0.62 8.95 8.59
C SER A 51 -0.99 10.35 9.07
N ALA A 52 -2.28 10.65 9.23
CA ALA A 52 -2.74 11.94 9.76
C ALA A 52 -2.33 12.17 11.23
N GLY A 53 -2.13 11.10 12.01
CA GLY A 53 -1.69 11.20 13.40
C GLY A 53 -0.23 11.65 13.52
N LYS A 54 0.04 12.68 14.34
CA LYS A 54 1.40 13.18 14.66
C LYS A 54 2.32 12.13 15.31
N LYS A 55 1.75 11.07 15.88
CA LYS A 55 2.50 9.90 16.41
C LYS A 55 3.18 9.10 15.30
N TYR A 56 2.65 9.15 14.08
CA TYR A 56 3.13 8.40 12.93
C TYR A 56 3.82 9.36 11.97
N LEU A 57 3.14 9.79 10.90
CA LEU A 57 3.72 10.67 9.90
C LEU A 57 3.36 12.14 10.13
N GLY A 58 2.11 12.43 10.53
CA GLY A 58 1.61 13.79 10.66
C GLY A 58 1.55 14.57 9.33
N ALA A 59 1.61 13.86 8.20
CA ALA A 59 1.63 14.43 6.85
C ALA A 59 0.80 13.57 5.89
N GLN A 60 0.55 14.11 4.69
CA GLN A 60 -0.18 13.41 3.64
C GLN A 60 0.76 12.47 2.88
N PRO A 61 0.54 11.14 2.92
CA PRO A 61 1.40 10.22 2.21
C PRO A 61 1.05 10.10 0.72
N GLY A 62 2.05 9.77 -0.09
CA GLY A 62 1.86 9.10 -1.37
C GLY A 62 1.77 7.59 -1.14
N ILE A 63 0.78 6.93 -1.76
CA ILE A 63 0.55 5.49 -1.59
C ILE A 63 0.46 4.84 -2.98
N ILE A 64 1.31 3.84 -3.22
CA ILE A 64 1.20 2.92 -4.36
C ILE A 64 0.78 1.56 -3.82
N GLN A 65 -0.25 0.95 -4.41
CA GLN A 65 -0.78 -0.33 -3.96
C GLN A 65 -0.65 -1.38 -5.05
N VAL A 66 -0.15 -2.56 -4.68
CA VAL A 66 0.00 -3.72 -5.56
C VAL A 66 -0.72 -4.91 -4.93
N LEU A 67 -1.77 -5.39 -5.59
CA LEU A 67 -2.54 -6.56 -5.18
C LEU A 67 -1.85 -7.83 -5.66
N HIS A 68 -1.60 -8.75 -4.74
CA HIS A 68 -1.14 -10.11 -5.03
C HIS A 68 -2.24 -11.10 -4.69
N THR A 69 -2.47 -12.07 -5.58
CA THR A 69 -3.52 -13.09 -5.43
C THR A 69 -2.97 -14.51 -5.22
N TRP A 70 -1.65 -14.68 -5.28
CA TRP A 70 -0.98 -15.98 -5.13
C TRP A 70 0.17 -15.89 -4.13
N ASN A 71 0.38 -16.96 -3.36
CA ASN A 71 1.59 -17.13 -2.57
C ASN A 71 2.73 -17.73 -3.43
N GLN A 72 3.87 -18.00 -2.81
CA GLN A 72 5.03 -18.62 -3.48
C GLN A 72 4.77 -20.07 -3.94
N GLU A 73 3.80 -20.75 -3.32
CA GLU A 73 3.39 -22.12 -3.63
C GLU A 73 2.26 -22.18 -4.68
N LEU A 74 1.86 -21.02 -5.25
CA LEU A 74 0.77 -20.83 -6.21
C LEU A 74 -0.64 -21.09 -5.66
N ASP A 75 -0.80 -21.13 -4.34
CA ASP A 75 -2.13 -21.13 -3.73
C ASP A 75 -2.74 -19.74 -3.80
N TYR A 76 -4.07 -19.70 -3.93
CA TYR A 76 -4.81 -18.46 -3.87
C TYR A 76 -4.65 -17.84 -2.48
N HIS A 77 -4.02 -16.67 -2.43
CA HIS A 77 -3.68 -15.96 -1.20
C HIS A 77 -3.65 -14.45 -1.47
N VAL A 78 -4.69 -13.76 -1.00
CA VAL A 78 -4.89 -12.34 -1.28
C VAL A 78 -4.17 -11.48 -0.25
N HIS A 79 -3.20 -10.69 -0.71
CA HIS A 79 -2.50 -9.71 0.10
C HIS A 79 -2.17 -8.44 -0.70
N MET A 80 -2.08 -7.31 -0.01
CA MET A 80 -1.80 -6.00 -0.60
C MET A 80 -0.45 -5.50 -0.14
N HIS A 81 0.47 -5.27 -1.09
CA HIS A 81 1.69 -4.53 -0.85
C HIS A 81 1.45 -3.04 -1.05
N ASN A 82 1.87 -2.21 -0.10
CA ASN A 82 1.69 -0.77 -0.13
C ASN A 82 3.04 -0.09 0.07
N ASP A 83 3.42 0.71 -0.92
CA ASP A 83 4.62 1.52 -0.89
C ASP A 83 4.21 2.94 -0.52
N LYS A 84 4.64 3.39 0.65
CA LYS A 84 4.28 4.68 1.25
C LYS A 84 5.50 5.59 1.32
N TRP A 85 5.33 6.84 0.89
CA TRP A 85 6.34 7.90 0.97
C TRP A 85 5.75 9.13 1.68
N ASP A 86 6.55 9.81 2.48
CA ASP A 86 6.17 11.12 3.00
C ASP A 86 6.22 12.16 1.88
N ILE A 87 5.07 12.71 1.52
CA ILE A 87 4.99 13.88 0.66
C ILE A 87 4.91 15.08 1.61
N MET A 88 6.06 15.47 2.17
CA MET A 88 6.19 16.87 2.56
C MET A 88 5.91 17.67 1.29
N THR A 89 4.89 18.54 1.32
CA THR A 89 4.62 19.53 0.27
C THR A 89 5.85 20.42 0.14
N ARG A 90 6.88 19.94 -0.57
CA ARG A 90 7.93 20.79 -1.11
C ARG A 90 7.22 21.69 -2.10
N GLU A 91 7.17 22.95 -1.72
CA GLU A 91 6.82 24.06 -2.57
C GLU A 91 7.28 23.79 -4.01
N VAL A 92 6.37 24.00 -4.94
CA VAL A 92 6.75 24.29 -6.33
C VAL A 92 7.57 25.58 -6.28
N VAL A 93 8.89 25.45 -6.11
CA VAL A 93 9.85 26.50 -6.44
C VAL A 93 10.49 26.07 -7.75
N PHE A 94 9.99 26.64 -8.84
CA PHE A 94 10.79 26.76 -10.04
C PHE A 94 11.92 27.76 -9.71
N SER A 95 13.15 27.29 -9.77
CA SER A 95 14.33 28.12 -10.02
C SER A 95 15.12 27.52 -11.16
#